data_AF-A0A960YW28-F1
#
_entry.id   AF-A0A960YW28-F1
#
_cell.length_a   1.000
_cell.length_b   1.000
_cell.length_c   1.000
_cell.angle_alpha   90.00
_cell.angle_beta   90.00
_cell.angle_gamma   90.00
#
_symmetry.space_group_name_H-M   'P 1'
#
loop_
_entity.id
_entity.type
_entity.pdbx_description
1 polymer ?
#
loop_
_entity_poly.entity_id
_entity_poly.type
_entity_poly.pdbx_seq_one_letter_code
_entity_poly.pdbx_strand_id
1 'polypeptide(L)'
;KSNVFHKIISHWTSNKSEVENVLIDNFVDENSYKDPRTDEGIISSIKLAIYRCDLEIKYRVPYTYLKRARYYLKYFYLFRKLYKKENIELLKLALADLEYVFKESDFPEVSYEYEVLYLIFTIYLKLEDEANAQSYLKVFDQTKTEVIQKSKNDPRISTVEVVKWLNKTKDLWQDRGELDTWEAMNPWPKK
;
A
#
# COMPACT_ATOMS: atom_id res chain seq x y z
N LYS A 1 -6.36 0.93 -26.02
CA LYS A 1 -5.81 0.07 -24.94
C LYS A 1 -4.28 0.05 -25.09
N SER A 2 -3.52 0.33 -24.03
CA SER A 2 -2.05 0.47 -24.07
C SER A 2 -1.34 -0.77 -24.65
N ASN A 3 -0.24 -0.60 -25.38
CA ASN A 3 0.64 -1.68 -25.87
C ASN A 3 1.09 -2.60 -24.71
N VAL A 4 1.27 -2.03 -23.51
CA VAL A 4 1.62 -2.78 -22.29
C VAL A 4 0.53 -3.79 -21.90
N PHE A 5 -0.74 -3.45 -22.06
CA PHE A 5 -1.84 -4.36 -21.74
C PHE A 5 -1.79 -5.62 -22.62
N HIS A 6 -1.48 -5.47 -23.92
CA HIS A 6 -1.31 -6.61 -24.82
C HIS A 6 -0.11 -7.48 -24.43
N LYS A 7 1.00 -6.89 -23.97
CA LYS A 7 2.16 -7.63 -23.47
C LYS A 7 1.83 -8.44 -22.21
N ILE A 8 1.05 -7.88 -21.29
CA ILE A 8 0.59 -8.59 -20.08
C ILE A 8 -0.30 -9.77 -20.45
N ILE A 9 -1.29 -9.56 -21.32
CA ILE A 9 -2.19 -10.64 -21.77
C ILE A 9 -1.41 -11.73 -22.51
N SER A 10 -0.49 -11.35 -23.41
CA SER A 10 0.37 -12.30 -24.12
C SER A 10 1.26 -13.10 -23.17
N HIS A 11 1.80 -12.47 -22.12
CA HIS A 11 2.58 -13.16 -21.09
C HIS A 11 1.72 -14.19 -20.36
N TRP A 12 0.49 -13.83 -19.96
CA TRP A 12 -0.43 -14.77 -19.31
C TRP A 12 -0.81 -15.95 -20.20
N THR A 13 -1.13 -15.71 -21.46
CA THR A 13 -1.50 -16.80 -22.39
C THR A 13 -0.34 -17.78 -22.59
N SER A 14 0.90 -17.28 -22.55
CA SER A 14 2.11 -18.08 -22.77
C SER A 14 2.64 -18.77 -21.51
N ASN A 15 2.27 -18.31 -20.31
CA ASN A 15 2.81 -18.78 -19.03
C ASN A 15 1.68 -19.18 -18.04
N LYS A 16 0.75 -20.02 -18.50
CA LYS A 16 -0.41 -20.45 -17.70
C LYS A 16 -0.03 -21.07 -16.35
N SER A 17 1.06 -21.85 -16.31
CA SER A 17 1.55 -22.48 -15.09
C SER A 17 1.97 -21.46 -14.01
N GLU A 18 2.45 -20.27 -14.39
CA GLU A 18 2.75 -19.21 -13.40
C GLU A 18 1.46 -18.73 -12.72
N VAL A 19 0.37 -18.57 -13.49
CA VAL A 19 -0.93 -18.14 -12.97
C VAL A 19 -1.55 -19.23 -12.09
N GLU A 20 -1.45 -20.49 -12.50
CA GLU A 20 -1.89 -21.64 -11.71
C GLU A 20 -1.13 -21.73 -10.38
N ASN A 21 0.18 -21.51 -10.39
CA ASN A 21 1.01 -21.49 -9.17
C ASN A 21 0.62 -20.35 -8.22
N VAL A 22 0.23 -19.18 -8.74
CA VAL A 22 -0.28 -18.05 -7.91
C VAL A 22 -1.57 -18.44 -7.18
N LEU A 23 -2.35 -19.38 -7.70
CA LEU A 23 -3.64 -19.79 -7.17
C LEU A 23 -3.63 -21.19 -6.53
N ILE A 24 -2.46 -21.83 -6.40
CA ILE A 24 -2.34 -23.24 -6.02
C ILE A 24 -2.94 -23.57 -4.64
N ASP A 25 -2.94 -22.59 -3.74
CA ASP A 25 -3.49 -22.65 -2.38
C ASP A 25 -4.91 -22.06 -2.27
N ASN A 26 -5.51 -21.65 -3.39
CA ASN A 26 -6.84 -21.05 -3.47
C ASN A 26 -7.78 -21.92 -4.31
N PHE A 27 -8.68 -22.64 -3.66
CA PHE A 27 -9.76 -23.36 -4.35
C PHE A 27 -10.84 -22.37 -4.79
N VAL A 28 -10.84 -22.02 -6.08
CA VAL A 28 -11.79 -21.09 -6.68
C VAL A 28 -12.37 -21.66 -7.96
N ASP A 29 -13.66 -21.43 -8.18
CA ASP A 29 -14.40 -21.78 -9.38
C ASP A 29 -15.05 -20.52 -10.00
N GLU A 30 -15.78 -20.68 -11.11
CA GLU A 30 -16.47 -19.54 -11.75
C GLU A 30 -17.47 -18.85 -10.81
N ASN A 31 -18.12 -19.61 -9.92
CA ASN A 31 -19.11 -19.08 -8.99
C ASN A 31 -18.46 -18.22 -7.90
N SER A 32 -17.21 -18.50 -7.55
CA SER A 32 -16.42 -17.73 -6.58
C SER A 32 -16.25 -16.26 -6.97
N TYR A 33 -16.36 -15.94 -8.26
CA TYR A 33 -16.22 -14.58 -8.80
C TYR A 33 -17.54 -13.84 -9.04
N LYS A 34 -18.68 -14.52 -8.92
CA LYS A 34 -20.03 -13.92 -9.06
C LYS A 34 -20.37 -13.09 -7.82
N ASP A 35 -21.39 -12.24 -7.91
CA ASP A 35 -21.81 -11.37 -6.79
C ASP A 35 -22.91 -12.05 -5.96
N PRO A 36 -22.81 -12.10 -4.60
CA PRO A 36 -21.64 -11.73 -3.80
C PRO A 36 -20.46 -12.70 -3.98
N ARG A 37 -19.24 -12.15 -4.07
CA ARG A 37 -18.01 -12.97 -4.20
C ARG A 37 -17.77 -13.77 -2.94
N THR A 38 -17.26 -14.99 -3.11
CA THR A 38 -16.76 -15.80 -1.98
C THR A 38 -15.46 -15.20 -1.45
N ASP A 39 -15.11 -15.53 -0.20
CA ASP A 39 -13.88 -15.07 0.42
C ASP A 39 -12.63 -15.52 -0.37
N GLU A 40 -12.63 -16.75 -0.88
CA GLU A 40 -11.60 -17.31 -1.76
C GLU A 40 -11.54 -16.56 -3.11
N GLY A 41 -12.69 -16.19 -3.66
CA GLY A 41 -12.81 -15.37 -4.86
C GLY A 41 -12.21 -13.97 -4.68
N ILE A 42 -12.40 -13.36 -3.50
CA ILE A 42 -11.81 -12.07 -3.15
C ILE A 42 -10.30 -12.19 -3.00
N ILE A 43 -9.80 -13.21 -2.29
CA ILE A 43 -8.36 -13.45 -2.11
C ILE A 43 -7.69 -13.71 -3.45
N SER A 44 -8.25 -14.59 -4.28
CA SER A 44 -7.68 -14.91 -5.60
C SER A 44 -7.61 -13.68 -6.50
N SER A 45 -8.65 -12.83 -6.48
CA SER A 45 -8.65 -11.56 -7.22
C SER A 45 -7.50 -10.64 -6.81
N ILE A 46 -7.13 -10.63 -5.53
CA ILE A 46 -6.02 -9.81 -5.02
C ILE A 46 -4.67 -10.43 -5.38
N LYS A 47 -4.51 -11.75 -5.25
CA LYS A 47 -3.30 -12.46 -5.69
C LYS A 47 -3.02 -12.21 -7.18
N LEU A 48 -4.04 -12.31 -8.02
CA LEU A 48 -3.95 -11.99 -9.45
C LEU A 48 -3.62 -10.52 -9.71
N ALA A 49 -4.14 -9.60 -8.88
CA ALA A 49 -3.82 -8.18 -8.99
C ALA A 49 -2.36 -7.87 -8.62
N ILE A 50 -1.80 -8.55 -7.61
CA ILE A 50 -0.37 -8.49 -7.25
C ILE A 50 0.48 -9.02 -8.40
N TYR A 51 0.17 -10.21 -8.92
CA TYR A 51 0.90 -10.79 -10.05
C TYR A 51 0.86 -9.90 -11.29
N ARG A 52 -0.28 -9.27 -11.57
CA ARG A 52 -0.38 -8.26 -12.63
C ARG A 52 0.58 -7.08 -12.38
N CYS A 53 0.69 -6.61 -11.14
CA CYS A 53 1.64 -5.55 -10.79
C CYS A 53 3.09 -5.99 -11.02
N ASP A 54 3.45 -7.25 -10.76
CA ASP A 54 4.81 -7.75 -11.04
C ASP A 54 5.16 -7.64 -12.53
N LEU A 55 4.19 -7.96 -13.40
CA LEU A 55 4.36 -7.78 -14.85
C LEU A 55 4.39 -6.31 -15.25
N GLU A 56 3.53 -5.47 -14.67
CA GLU A 56 3.54 -4.02 -14.90
C GLU A 56 4.90 -3.40 -14.51
N ILE A 57 5.52 -3.84 -13.40
CA ILE A 57 6.87 -3.44 -12.98
C ILE A 57 7.92 -3.91 -14.01
N LYS A 58 7.86 -5.16 -14.45
CA LYS A 58 8.74 -5.69 -15.51
C LYS A 58 8.68 -4.84 -16.79
N TYR A 59 7.51 -4.29 -17.11
CA TYR A 59 7.31 -3.41 -18.27
C TYR A 59 7.42 -1.91 -17.94
N ARG A 60 7.93 -1.56 -16.75
CA ARG A 60 8.18 -0.17 -16.30
C ARG A 60 6.95 0.71 -16.36
N VAL A 61 5.80 0.18 -15.97
CA VAL A 61 4.58 0.97 -15.82
C VAL A 61 4.73 1.90 -14.60
N PRO A 62 4.47 3.21 -14.74
CA PRO A 62 4.55 4.15 -13.63
C PRO A 62 3.56 3.80 -12.51
N TYR A 63 3.90 4.18 -11.27
CA TYR A 63 3.06 4.03 -10.07
C TYR A 63 2.68 2.59 -9.67
N THR A 64 3.23 1.58 -10.34
CA THR A 64 2.87 0.18 -10.06
C THR A 64 3.32 -0.30 -8.68
N TYR A 65 4.47 0.15 -8.18
CA TYR A 65 4.93 -0.17 -6.82
C TYR A 65 3.92 0.28 -5.76
N LEU A 66 3.41 1.52 -5.85
CA LEU A 66 2.38 2.02 -4.94
C LEU A 66 1.08 1.19 -5.02
N LYS A 67 0.68 0.83 -6.24
CA LYS A 67 -0.49 -0.04 -6.46
C LYS A 67 -0.29 -1.43 -5.84
N ARG A 68 0.90 -2.02 -5.97
CA ARG A 68 1.24 -3.32 -5.40
C ARG A 68 1.29 -3.29 -3.87
N ALA A 69 1.90 -2.27 -3.28
CA ALA A 69 1.86 -2.02 -1.83
C ALA A 69 0.43 -1.99 -1.29
N ARG A 70 -0.49 -1.26 -1.95
CA ARG A 70 -1.91 -1.22 -1.57
C ARG A 70 -2.58 -2.58 -1.66
N TYR A 71 -2.23 -3.42 -2.63
CA TYR A 71 -2.74 -4.80 -2.69
C TYR A 71 -2.17 -5.69 -1.60
N TYR A 72 -0.89 -5.54 -1.22
CA TYR A 72 -0.33 -6.25 -0.07
C TYR A 72 -1.05 -5.88 1.24
N LEU A 73 -1.30 -4.58 1.48
CA LEU A 73 -2.06 -4.12 2.65
C LEU A 73 -3.50 -4.64 2.63
N LYS A 74 -4.16 -4.61 1.46
CA LYS A 74 -5.50 -5.18 1.31
C LYS A 74 -5.52 -6.67 1.58
N TYR A 75 -4.52 -7.40 1.10
CA TYR A 75 -4.41 -8.84 1.32
C TYR A 75 -4.17 -9.13 2.81
N PHE A 76 -3.26 -8.40 3.43
CA PHE A 76 -2.99 -8.47 4.86
C PHE A 76 -4.28 -8.30 5.69
N TYR A 77 -5.06 -7.24 5.40
CA TYR A 77 -6.31 -6.96 6.09
C TYR A 77 -7.33 -8.10 5.96
N LEU A 78 -7.50 -8.64 4.75
CA LEU A 78 -8.43 -9.75 4.51
C LEU A 78 -7.98 -11.03 5.20
N PHE A 79 -6.68 -11.33 5.16
CA PHE A 79 -6.13 -12.52 5.82
C PHE A 79 -6.41 -12.50 7.33
N ARG A 80 -6.22 -11.33 7.96
CA ARG A 80 -6.59 -11.12 9.37
C ARG A 80 -8.10 -11.24 9.58
N LYS A 81 -8.91 -10.59 8.74
CA LYS A 81 -10.39 -10.56 8.89
C LYS A 81 -10.96 -11.98 8.88
N LEU A 82 -10.54 -12.79 7.91
CA LEU A 82 -11.06 -14.13 7.62
C LEU A 82 -10.44 -15.21 8.50
N TYR A 83 -9.11 -15.21 8.62
CA TYR A 83 -8.39 -16.31 9.28
C TYR A 83 -7.90 -15.97 10.69
N LYS A 84 -8.11 -14.73 11.15
CA LYS A 84 -7.62 -14.24 12.46
C LYS A 84 -6.10 -14.42 12.63
N LYS A 85 -5.36 -14.41 11.52
CA LYS A 85 -3.90 -14.55 11.46
C LYS A 85 -3.26 -13.32 10.84
N GLU A 86 -2.12 -12.94 11.38
CA GLU A 86 -1.30 -11.86 10.83
C GLU A 86 -0.25 -12.47 9.89
N ASN A 87 -0.24 -12.06 8.63
CA ASN A 87 0.81 -12.43 7.69
C ASN A 87 1.81 -11.28 7.56
N ILE A 88 2.77 -11.25 8.48
CA ILE A 88 3.77 -10.17 8.58
C ILE A 88 4.59 -10.00 7.29
N GLU A 89 4.76 -11.06 6.51
CA GLU A 89 5.48 -10.99 5.23
C GLU A 89 4.78 -10.06 4.23
N LEU A 90 3.44 -9.98 4.24
CA LEU A 90 2.71 -9.01 3.42
C LEU A 90 3.00 -7.57 3.83
N LEU A 91 3.19 -7.31 5.13
CA LEU A 91 3.56 -5.97 5.61
C LEU A 91 4.99 -5.60 5.19
N LYS A 92 5.94 -6.55 5.27
CA LYS A 92 7.31 -6.33 4.79
C LYS A 92 7.36 -6.05 3.28
N LEU A 93 6.59 -6.79 2.49
CA LEU A 93 6.47 -6.56 1.04
C LEU A 93 5.84 -5.18 0.74
N ALA A 94 4.77 -4.81 1.45
CA ALA A 94 4.16 -3.48 1.32
C ALA A 94 5.16 -2.37 1.68
N LEU A 95 5.89 -2.53 2.78
CA LEU A 95 6.89 -1.59 3.25
C LEU A 95 7.99 -1.39 2.21
N ALA A 96 8.56 -2.46 1.66
CA ALA A 96 9.60 -2.38 0.64
C ALA A 96 9.14 -1.58 -0.60
N ASP A 97 7.91 -1.81 -1.06
CA ASP A 97 7.34 -1.07 -2.19
C ASP A 97 7.09 0.41 -1.86
N LEU A 98 6.62 0.71 -0.65
CA LEU A 98 6.37 2.09 -0.20
C LEU A 98 7.67 2.87 -0.02
N GLU A 99 8.71 2.25 0.56
CA GLU A 99 10.02 2.88 0.69
C GLU A 99 10.66 3.14 -0.65
N TYR A 100 10.54 2.20 -1.60
CA TYR A 100 11.00 2.41 -2.97
C TYR A 100 10.28 3.60 -3.60
N VAL A 101 8.94 3.66 -3.51
CA VAL A 101 8.15 4.79 -4.01
C VAL A 101 8.60 6.09 -3.36
N PHE A 102 8.82 6.11 -2.04
CA PHE A 102 9.23 7.30 -1.31
C PHE A 102 10.62 7.80 -1.73
N LYS A 103 11.57 6.90 -1.98
CA LYS A 103 12.94 7.25 -2.39
C LYS A 103 13.04 7.72 -3.83
N GLU A 104 12.23 7.14 -4.72
CA GLU A 104 12.37 7.30 -6.18
C GLU A 104 11.35 8.26 -6.81
N SER A 105 10.37 8.78 -6.05
CA SER A 105 9.29 9.61 -6.60
C SER A 105 9.40 11.06 -6.16
N ASP A 106 9.30 11.98 -7.12
CA ASP A 106 9.12 13.42 -6.88
C ASP A 106 7.65 13.80 -6.58
N PHE A 107 6.90 12.91 -5.91
CA PHE A 107 5.45 12.97 -5.62
C PHE A 107 4.68 14.15 -6.26
N PRO A 108 3.86 13.93 -7.31
CA PRO A 108 3.22 15.02 -8.05
C PRO A 108 2.26 15.85 -7.18
N GLU A 109 1.71 15.24 -6.12
CA GLU A 109 0.98 15.98 -5.07
C GLU A 109 1.58 15.65 -3.71
N VAL A 110 1.85 16.71 -2.96
CA VAL A 110 2.39 16.69 -1.61
C VAL A 110 1.54 15.84 -0.65
N SER A 111 0.21 15.82 -0.83
CA SER A 111 -0.71 14.97 -0.05
C SER A 111 -0.38 13.48 -0.15
N TYR A 112 0.04 12.99 -1.33
CA TYR A 112 0.40 11.58 -1.53
C TYR A 112 1.70 11.22 -0.83
N GLU A 113 2.67 12.14 -0.81
CA GLU A 113 3.93 11.95 -0.09
C GLU A 113 3.67 11.67 1.40
N TYR A 114 2.79 12.45 2.03
CA TYR A 114 2.42 12.26 3.44
C TYR A 114 1.58 11.01 3.69
N GLU A 115 0.70 10.63 2.77
CA GLU A 115 -0.02 9.35 2.87
C GLU A 115 0.97 8.18 2.86
N VAL A 116 1.98 8.21 1.98
CA VAL A 116 3.01 7.16 1.91
C VAL A 116 3.88 7.17 3.18
N LEU A 117 4.34 8.32 3.64
CA LEU A 117 5.07 8.45 4.91
C LEU A 117 4.27 7.89 6.08
N TYR A 118 2.96 8.17 6.14
CA TYR A 118 2.08 7.70 7.20
C TYR A 118 1.96 6.17 7.18
N LEU A 119 1.79 5.58 6.00
CA LEU A 119 1.74 4.13 5.83
C LEU A 119 3.06 3.48 6.23
N ILE A 120 4.21 4.02 5.81
CA ILE A 120 5.53 3.52 6.19
C ILE A 120 5.70 3.54 7.72
N PHE A 121 5.42 4.68 8.34
CA PHE A 121 5.48 4.83 9.79
C PHE A 121 4.58 3.82 10.52
N THR A 122 3.35 3.67 10.05
CA THR A 122 2.37 2.78 10.68
C THR A 122 2.78 1.31 10.56
N ILE A 123 3.34 0.91 9.42
CA ILE A 123 3.86 -0.44 9.24
C ILE A 123 5.06 -0.67 10.16
N TYR A 124 5.99 0.27 10.30
CA TYR A 124 7.12 0.13 11.22
C TYR A 124 6.69 -0.02 12.67
N LEU A 125 5.71 0.78 13.13
CA LEU A 125 5.10 0.59 14.44
C LEU A 125 4.52 -0.81 14.60
N LYS A 126 3.83 -1.31 13.57
CA LYS A 126 3.24 -2.64 13.64
C LYS A 126 4.27 -3.77 13.64
N LEU A 127 5.42 -3.56 13.00
CA LEU A 127 6.56 -4.46 13.03
C LEU A 127 7.39 -4.34 14.33
N GLU A 128 6.95 -3.51 15.28
CA GLU A 128 7.65 -3.23 16.54
C GLU A 128 9.07 -2.65 16.34
N ASP A 129 9.30 -2.03 15.17
CA ASP A 129 10.55 -1.36 14.83
C ASP A 129 10.42 0.14 15.10
N GLU A 130 10.47 0.47 16.40
CA GLU A 130 10.35 1.85 16.87
C GLU A 130 11.48 2.75 16.34
N ALA A 131 12.67 2.19 16.10
CA ALA A 131 13.81 2.96 15.61
C ALA A 131 13.54 3.53 14.22
N ASN A 132 13.06 2.69 13.30
CA ASN A 132 12.69 3.14 11.96
C ASN A 132 11.42 3.99 11.98
N ALA A 133 10.43 3.66 12.82
CA ALA A 133 9.24 4.50 12.98
C ALA A 133 9.62 5.94 13.41
N GLN A 134 10.50 6.10 14.40
CA GLN A 134 10.98 7.43 14.82
C GLN A 134 11.78 8.15 13.73
N SER A 135 12.55 7.41 12.93
CA SER A 135 13.28 7.99 11.79
C SER A 135 12.30 8.62 10.79
N TYR A 136 11.25 7.88 10.42
CA TYR A 136 10.22 8.39 9.50
C TYR A 136 9.34 9.49 10.10
N LEU A 137 9.13 9.51 11.42
CA LEU A 137 8.48 10.63 12.10
C LEU A 137 9.28 11.94 11.95
N LYS A 138 10.63 11.87 12.04
CA LYS A 138 11.49 13.04 11.80
C LYS A 138 11.42 13.51 10.35
N VAL A 139 11.39 12.59 9.39
CA VAL A 139 11.19 12.91 7.97
C VAL A 139 9.85 13.62 7.77
N PHE A 140 8.80 13.19 8.47
CA PHE A 140 7.49 13.85 8.47
C PHE A 140 7.56 15.33 8.92
N ASP A 141 8.24 15.61 10.04
CA ASP A 141 8.40 16.97 10.56
C ASP A 141 9.27 17.85 9.62
N GLN A 142 10.29 17.27 8.99
CA GLN A 142 11.12 17.95 7.98
C GLN A 142 10.29 18.33 6.74
N THR A 143 9.58 17.36 6.16
CA THR A 143 8.72 17.56 5.00
C THR A 143 7.67 18.64 5.30
N LYS A 144 7.08 18.65 6.51
CA LYS A 144 6.13 19.69 6.92
C LYS A 144 6.76 21.07 6.91
N THR A 145 7.96 21.19 7.45
CA THR A 145 8.70 22.45 7.50
C THR A 145 8.95 22.99 6.08
N GLU A 146 9.33 22.12 5.15
CA GLU A 146 9.51 22.47 3.75
C GLU A 146 8.20 22.94 3.10
N VAL A 147 7.09 22.24 3.33
CA VAL A 147 5.79 22.61 2.75
C VAL A 147 5.28 23.93 3.30
N ILE A 148 5.44 24.19 4.61
CA ILE A 148 5.09 25.50 5.22
C ILE A 148 5.96 26.61 4.62
N GLN A 149 7.23 26.35 4.36
CA GLN A 149 8.11 27.34 3.74
C GLN A 149 7.72 27.60 2.29
N LYS A 150 7.37 26.55 1.53
CA LYS A 150 6.83 26.66 0.17
C LYS A 150 5.50 27.40 0.14
N SER A 151 4.60 27.16 1.11
CA SER A 151 3.28 27.82 1.16
C SER A 151 3.35 29.32 1.46
N LYS A 152 4.42 29.80 2.13
CA LYS A 152 4.67 31.24 2.28
C LYS A 152 4.94 31.92 0.93
N ASN A 153 5.53 31.19 -0.01
CA ASN A 153 5.90 31.68 -1.33
C ASN A 153 4.82 31.38 -2.39
N ASP A 154 4.01 30.34 -2.21
CA ASP A 154 2.87 29.99 -3.06
C ASP A 154 1.62 29.66 -2.21
N PRO A 155 0.64 30.59 -2.11
CA PRO A 155 -0.58 30.40 -1.34
C PRO A 155 -1.48 29.25 -1.81
N ARG A 156 -1.23 28.68 -3.00
CA ARG A 156 -1.99 27.53 -3.53
C ARG A 156 -1.59 26.21 -2.85
N ILE A 157 -0.43 26.18 -2.19
CA ILE A 157 0.05 25.00 -1.47
C ILE A 157 -0.68 24.93 -0.12
N SER A 158 -1.66 24.03 -0.05
CA SER A 158 -2.41 23.79 1.19
C SER A 158 -1.55 23.05 2.22
N THR A 159 -1.44 23.62 3.42
CA THR A 159 -0.79 22.98 4.58
C THR A 159 -1.75 22.14 5.41
N VAL A 160 -3.06 22.20 5.12
CA VAL A 160 -4.11 21.55 5.93
C VAL A 160 -3.95 20.03 5.93
N GLU A 161 -3.78 19.42 4.76
CA GLU A 161 -3.62 17.96 4.65
C GLU A 161 -2.32 17.48 5.29
N VAL A 162 -1.26 18.27 5.21
CA VAL A 162 0.04 17.98 5.86
C VAL A 162 -0.11 17.93 7.39
N VAL A 163 -0.74 18.96 7.97
CA VAL A 163 -0.96 19.03 9.41
C VAL A 163 -1.86 17.88 9.88
N LYS A 164 -2.89 17.55 9.12
CA LYS A 164 -3.78 16.42 9.40
C LYS A 164 -3.04 15.09 9.45
N TRP A 165 -2.22 14.76 8.45
CA TRP A 165 -1.44 13.51 8.45
C TRP A 165 -0.40 13.47 9.56
N LEU A 166 0.27 14.59 9.85
CA LEU A 166 1.23 14.65 10.95
C LEU A 166 0.55 14.43 12.31
N ASN A 167 -0.60 15.08 12.55
CA ASN A 167 -1.32 14.90 13.81
C ASN A 167 -1.74 13.43 13.98
N LYS A 168 -2.32 12.82 12.93
CA LYS A 168 -2.63 11.38 12.95
C LYS A 168 -1.41 10.51 13.27
N THR A 169 -0.23 10.87 12.76
CA THR A 169 1.02 10.13 13.02
C THR A 169 1.46 10.29 14.48
N LYS A 170 1.34 11.50 15.05
CA LYS A 170 1.71 11.79 16.43
C LYS A 170 0.75 11.15 17.43
N ASP A 171 -0.55 11.20 17.15
CA ASP A 171 -1.58 10.53 17.96
C ASP A 171 -1.31 9.01 17.98
N LEU A 172 -1.07 8.42 16.80
CA LEU A 172 -0.70 7.01 16.67
C LEU A 172 0.60 6.64 17.42
N TRP A 173 1.59 7.52 17.44
CA TRP A 173 2.82 7.31 18.22
C TRP A 173 2.57 7.32 19.73
N GLN A 174 1.74 8.24 20.21
CA GLN A 174 1.40 8.35 21.63
C GLN A 174 0.65 7.12 22.11
N ASP A 175 -0.29 6.65 21.29
CA ASP A 175 -1.17 5.52 21.62
C ASP A 175 -0.58 4.15 21.25
N ARG A 176 0.67 4.08 20.75
CA ARG A 176 1.27 2.85 20.18
C ARG A 176 1.23 1.60 21.07
N GLY A 177 1.14 1.77 22.39
CA GLY A 177 1.02 0.67 23.36
C GLY A 177 -0.39 0.13 23.56
N GLU A 178 -1.42 0.90 23.16
CA GLU A 178 -2.84 0.57 23.34
C GLU A 178 -3.58 0.47 21.99
N LEU A 179 -2.98 0.98 20.90
CA LEU A 179 -3.67 1.11 19.64
C LEU A 179 -3.65 -0.17 18.80
N ASP A 180 -4.84 -0.54 18.35
CA ASP A 180 -5.03 -1.32 17.14
C ASP A 180 -4.56 -0.45 15.93
N THR A 181 -3.28 -0.57 15.56
CA THR A 181 -2.69 0.14 14.41
C THR A 181 -3.31 -0.25 13.06
N TRP A 182 -4.34 -1.11 13.04
CA TRP A 182 -4.95 -1.64 11.82
C TRP A 182 -5.95 -0.70 11.19
N GLU A 183 -6.72 0.06 11.97
CA GLU A 183 -7.60 1.09 11.40
C GLU A 183 -6.79 2.16 10.65
N ALA A 184 -5.56 2.42 11.11
CA ALA A 184 -4.62 3.34 10.47
C ALA A 184 -4.09 2.82 9.12
N MET A 185 -3.86 1.51 8.97
CA MET A 185 -3.40 0.89 7.72
C MET A 185 -4.53 0.53 6.76
N ASN A 186 -5.78 0.77 7.14
CA ASN A 186 -6.93 0.37 6.35
C ASN A 186 -6.94 1.13 5.01
N PRO A 187 -6.81 0.46 3.85
CA PRO A 187 -6.73 1.13 2.55
C PRO A 187 -8.05 1.78 2.11
N TRP A 188 -9.11 1.68 2.90
CA TRP A 188 -10.40 2.30 2.65
C TRP A 188 -10.51 3.60 3.46
N PRO A 189 -10.50 4.81 2.85
CA PRO A 189 -11.22 5.89 3.50
C PRO A 189 -12.68 5.42 3.61
N LYS A 190 -13.25 5.44 4.82
CA LYS A 190 -14.70 5.39 4.99
C LYS A 190 -15.24 6.60 4.19
N LYS A 191 -15.77 6.34 2.99
CA LYS A 191 -16.59 7.31 2.28
C LYS A 191 -17.92 7.42 2.97
#